data_AF-A0A1X0RLR5-F1
#
_entry.id   AF-A0A1X0RLR5-F1
#
_cell.length_a   1.000
_cell.length_b   1.000
_cell.length_c   1.000
_cell.angle_alpha   90.00
_cell.angle_beta   90.00
_cell.angle_gamma   90.00
#
_symmetry.space_group_name_H-M   'P 1'
#
loop_
_entity.id
_entity.type
_entity.pdbx_description
1 polymer ?
#
loop_
_entity_poly.entity_id
_entity_poly.type
_entity_poly.pdbx_seq_one_letter_code
_entity_poly.pdbx_strand_id
1 'polypeptide(L)'
;AIRSNIGAAGEAGNLVPEGSLYAPVANYIIARASLSQGPHSTPTEVFASRVVKKVSQATAPRYITTGAMSWIFIVLYYLPLFIKEFLFNKRFGIFDLGKKTK
;
A
#
# COMPACT_ATOMS: atom_id res chain seq x y z
N ALA A 1 2.10 -6.23 -3.80
CA ALA A 1 0.83 -5.72 -4.35
C ALA A 1 0.24 -6.72 -5.35
N ILE A 2 -1.05 -7.00 -5.19
CA ILE A 2 -1.83 -7.91 -6.04
C ILE A 2 -3.03 -7.10 -6.55
N ARG A 3 -3.35 -7.26 -7.84
CA ARG A 3 -4.52 -6.61 -8.45
C ARG A 3 -5.80 -7.11 -7.77
N SER A 4 -6.67 -6.20 -7.36
CA SER A 4 -7.97 -6.53 -6.76
C SER A 4 -8.92 -5.33 -6.82
N ASN A 5 -10.14 -5.51 -6.30
CA ASN A 5 -11.13 -4.43 -6.20
C ASN A 5 -10.88 -3.46 -5.03
N ILE A 6 -9.81 -3.63 -4.24
CA ILE A 6 -9.57 -2.83 -3.03
C ILE A 6 -9.34 -1.34 -3.36
N GLY A 7 -8.66 -1.02 -4.45
CA GLY A 7 -8.44 0.38 -4.84
C GLY A 7 -9.74 1.08 -5.22
N ALA A 8 -10.54 0.46 -6.08
CA ALA A 8 -11.84 1.00 -6.49
C ALA A 8 -12.81 1.14 -5.31
N ALA A 9 -12.86 0.13 -4.42
CA ALA A 9 -13.66 0.20 -3.20
C ALA A 9 -13.16 1.29 -2.23
N GLY A 10 -11.84 1.51 -2.16
CA GLY A 10 -11.24 2.58 -1.36
C GLY A 10 -11.53 3.97 -1.92
N GLU A 11 -11.60 4.13 -3.24
CA GLU A 11 -11.88 5.41 -3.90
C GLU A 11 -13.38 5.75 -3.95
N ALA A 12 -14.28 4.76 -3.82
CA ALA A 12 -15.72 4.96 -3.92
C ALA A 12 -16.34 5.80 -2.77
N GLY A 13 -15.58 6.09 -1.70
CA GLY A 13 -16.03 6.88 -0.56
C GLY A 13 -15.63 8.36 -0.63
N ASN A 14 -16.29 9.20 0.17
CA ASN A 14 -15.83 10.56 0.43
C ASN A 14 -14.62 10.54 1.38
N LEU A 15 -13.43 10.23 0.83
CA LEU A 15 -12.20 10.02 1.60
C LEU A 15 -11.78 11.24 2.42
N VAL A 16 -12.07 12.44 1.92
CA VAL A 16 -11.78 13.70 2.61
C VAL A 16 -12.97 14.63 2.43
N PRO A 17 -13.93 14.63 3.37
CA PRO A 17 -15.07 15.51 3.32
C PRO A 17 -14.69 16.99 3.39
N GLU A 18 -15.58 17.85 2.90
CA GLU A 18 -15.47 19.29 3.08
C GLU A 18 -15.40 19.65 4.57
N GLY A 19 -14.54 20.60 4.93
CA GLY A 19 -14.28 20.97 6.33
C GLY A 19 -13.38 20.00 7.11
N SER A 20 -12.87 18.94 6.47
CA SER A 20 -11.92 18.02 7.11
C SER A 20 -10.61 18.71 7.52
N LEU A 21 -10.14 18.43 8.72
CA LEU A 21 -8.80 18.84 9.20
C LEU A 21 -7.66 18.28 8.32
N TYR A 22 -7.95 17.23 7.54
CA TYR A 22 -7.00 16.61 6.63
C TYR A 22 -7.02 17.19 5.22
N ALA A 23 -7.80 18.24 4.96
CA ALA A 23 -7.84 18.92 3.66
C ALA A 23 -6.43 19.27 3.10
N PRO A 24 -5.46 19.76 3.90
CA PRO A 24 -4.11 20.06 3.39
C PRO A 24 -3.35 18.85 2.83
N VAL A 25 -3.73 17.63 3.24
CA VAL A 25 -3.07 16.37 2.85
C VAL A 25 -3.98 15.46 2.03
N ALA A 26 -5.09 15.98 1.49
CA ALA A 26 -6.11 15.17 0.83
C ALA A 26 -5.57 14.32 -0.33
N ASN A 27 -4.65 14.88 -1.12
CA ASN A 27 -4.00 14.18 -2.23
C ASN A 27 -3.23 12.94 -1.76
N TYR A 28 -2.58 12.99 -0.58
CA TYR A 28 -1.88 11.84 -0.02
C TYR A 28 -2.84 10.75 0.43
N ILE A 29 -3.98 11.12 1.00
CA ILE A 29 -5.04 10.18 1.43
C ILE A 29 -5.64 9.47 0.21
N ILE A 30 -6.01 10.22 -0.82
CA ILE A 30 -6.57 9.69 -2.07
C ILE A 30 -5.54 8.77 -2.74
N ALA A 31 -4.29 9.22 -2.91
CA ALA A 31 -3.24 8.40 -3.53
C ALA A 31 -2.94 7.11 -2.73
N ARG A 32 -3.18 7.10 -1.42
CA ARG A 32 -3.01 5.92 -0.58
C ARG A 32 -4.11 4.87 -0.83
N ALA A 33 -5.32 5.28 -1.21
CA ALA A 33 -6.44 4.37 -1.48
C ALA A 33 -6.11 3.37 -2.61
N SER A 34 -5.47 3.84 -3.67
CA SER A 34 -5.07 3.03 -4.83
C SER A 34 -3.58 2.67 -4.89
N LEU A 35 -2.80 2.93 -3.83
CA LEU A 35 -1.35 2.69 -3.81
C LEU A 35 -0.95 1.26 -4.19
N SER A 36 -1.75 0.27 -3.79
CA SER A 36 -1.52 -1.16 -4.11
C SER A 36 -2.05 -1.58 -5.48
N GLN A 37 -2.67 -0.68 -6.23
CA GLN A 37 -3.37 -0.92 -7.49
C GLN A 37 -2.71 -0.20 -8.69
N GLY A 38 -1.40 0.06 -8.63
CA GLY A 38 -0.65 0.62 -9.77
C GLY A 38 -0.48 -0.37 -10.94
N PRO A 39 -0.02 0.06 -12.13
CA PRO A 39 0.08 -0.77 -13.33
C PRO A 39 0.96 -2.02 -13.17
N HIS A 40 1.93 -1.98 -12.26
CA HIS A 40 2.85 -3.08 -11.99
C HIS A 40 2.34 -4.08 -10.94
N SER A 41 1.12 -3.93 -10.42
CA SER A 41 0.54 -4.89 -9.48
C SER A 41 0.42 -6.28 -10.11
N THR A 42 0.75 -7.32 -9.34
CA THR A 42 0.70 -8.70 -9.83
C THR A 42 -0.73 -9.05 -10.26
N PRO A 43 -0.94 -9.55 -11.49
CA PRO A 43 -2.26 -10.01 -11.94
C PRO A 43 -2.83 -11.08 -11.02
N THR A 44 -4.15 -11.11 -10.90
CA THR A 44 -4.89 -12.00 -10.00
C THR A 44 -4.61 -13.46 -10.30
N GLU A 45 -4.56 -13.82 -11.58
CA GLU A 45 -4.36 -15.18 -12.08
C GLU A 45 -2.96 -15.68 -11.76
N VAL A 46 -1.96 -14.81 -11.90
CA VAL A 46 -0.55 -15.10 -11.56
C VAL A 46 -0.41 -15.32 -10.05
N PHE A 47 -1.09 -14.52 -9.24
CA PHE A 47 -1.13 -14.73 -7.79
C PHE A 47 -1.78 -16.06 -7.44
N ALA A 48 -2.98 -16.34 -7.96
CA ALA A 48 -3.73 -17.56 -7.68
C ALA A 48 -2.92 -18.81 -8.05
N SER A 49 -2.36 -18.86 -9.26
CA SER A 49 -1.51 -19.97 -9.72
C SER A 49 -0.31 -20.22 -8.79
N ARG A 50 0.38 -19.16 -8.37
CA ARG A 50 1.52 -19.26 -7.45
C ARG A 50 1.11 -19.80 -6.08
N VAL A 51 -0.01 -19.33 -5.54
CA VAL A 51 -0.51 -19.76 -4.23
C VAL A 51 -0.93 -21.23 -4.30
N VAL A 52 -1.76 -21.63 -5.28
CA VAL A 52 -2.19 -23.02 -5.47
C VAL A 52 -0.98 -23.94 -5.55
N LYS A 53 0.01 -23.61 -6.38
CA LYS A 53 1.24 -24.41 -6.50
C LYS A 53 1.98 -24.59 -5.17
N LYS A 54 1.98 -23.58 -4.30
CA LYS A 54 2.67 -23.61 -3.00
C LYS A 54 1.90 -24.36 -1.93
N VAL A 55 0.57 -24.21 -1.88
CA VAL A 55 -0.25 -24.89 -0.87
C VAL A 55 -0.47 -26.36 -1.20
N SER A 56 -0.42 -26.75 -2.47
CA SER A 56 -0.57 -28.14 -2.92
C SER A 56 0.73 -28.97 -2.84
N GLN A 57 1.82 -28.43 -2.29
CA GLN A 57 3.05 -29.19 -2.11
C GLN A 57 2.89 -30.22 -0.97
N ALA A 58 3.57 -31.37 -1.07
CA ALA A 58 3.56 -32.40 -0.02
C ALA A 58 3.92 -31.86 1.37
N THR A 59 4.76 -30.82 1.42
CA THR A 59 5.00 -30.01 2.62
C THR A 59 4.76 -28.55 2.29
N ALA A 60 3.56 -28.05 2.62
CA ALA A 60 3.18 -26.67 2.37
C ALA A 60 3.93 -25.69 3.29
N PRO A 61 4.34 -24.51 2.79
CA PRO A 61 4.98 -23.48 3.61
C PRO A 61 3.98 -22.82 4.56
N ARG A 62 4.44 -22.47 5.78
CA ARG A 62 3.62 -21.73 6.76
C ARG A 62 3.28 -20.30 6.33
N TYR A 63 4.16 -19.69 5.53
CA TYR A 63 4.00 -18.32 5.04
C TYR A 63 4.32 -18.24 3.55
N ILE A 64 3.55 -17.45 2.81
CA ILE A 64 3.77 -17.15 1.39
C ILE A 64 3.89 -15.63 1.25
N THR A 65 5.09 -15.13 0.97
CA THR A 65 5.32 -13.73 0.63
C THR A 65 5.41 -13.60 -0.90
N THR A 66 4.41 -12.98 -1.53
CA THR A 66 4.34 -12.83 -2.99
C THR A 66 3.63 -11.53 -3.38
N GLY A 67 3.68 -11.18 -4.66
CA GLY A 67 3.14 -9.96 -5.23
C GLY A 67 4.22 -8.92 -5.55
N ALA A 68 3.83 -7.90 -6.32
CA ALA A 68 4.74 -6.86 -6.77
C ALA A 68 5.32 -6.08 -5.57
N MET A 69 6.62 -5.86 -5.57
CA MET A 69 7.35 -5.15 -4.51
C MET A 69 7.26 -5.76 -3.10
N SER A 70 6.73 -6.98 -2.92
CA SER A 70 6.60 -7.58 -1.58
C SER A 70 7.94 -7.85 -0.89
N TRP A 71 9.04 -7.93 -1.65
CA TRP A 71 10.40 -8.03 -1.11
C TRP A 71 10.84 -6.77 -0.35
N ILE A 72 10.23 -5.60 -0.62
CA ILE A 72 10.60 -4.35 0.06
C ILE A 72 10.36 -4.41 1.57
N PHE A 73 9.42 -5.25 2.03
CA PHE A 73 9.18 -5.45 3.45
C PHE A 73 10.37 -6.07 4.17
N ILE A 74 11.22 -6.83 3.48
CA ILE A 74 12.48 -7.34 4.03
C ILE A 74 13.44 -6.16 4.25
N VAL A 75 13.56 -5.26 3.28
CA VAL A 75 14.38 -4.05 3.42
C VAL A 75 13.88 -3.20 4.58
N LEU A 76 12.56 -2.95 4.65
CA LEU A 76 11.95 -2.16 5.72
C LEU A 76 12.11 -2.82 7.10
N TYR A 77 12.13 -4.14 7.16
CA TYR A 77 12.34 -4.87 8.42
C TYR A 77 13.70 -4.51 9.03
N TYR A 78 14.76 -4.50 8.22
CA TYR A 78 16.13 -4.19 8.68
C TYR A 78 16.45 -2.69 8.71
N LEU A 79 15.61 -1.84 8.14
CA LEU A 79 15.86 -0.40 8.09
C LEU A 79 15.72 0.24 9.49
N PRO A 80 16.67 1.10 9.93
CA PRO A 80 16.54 1.87 11.16
C PRO A 80 15.24 2.67 11.24
N LEU A 81 14.69 2.80 12.46
CA LEU A 81 13.38 3.42 12.68
C LEU A 81 13.30 4.85 12.15
N PHE A 82 14.28 5.71 12.47
CA PHE A 82 14.27 7.11 12.05
C PHE A 82 14.22 7.29 10.54
N ILE A 83 14.84 6.38 9.77
CA ILE A 83 14.80 6.42 8.30
C ILE A 83 13.40 6.01 7.81
N LYS A 84 12.82 4.96 8.39
CA LYS A 84 11.43 4.55 8.07
C LYS A 84 10.44 5.68 8.34
N GLU A 85 10.54 6.30 9.51
CA GLU A 85 9.68 7.41 9.89
C GLU A 85 9.84 8.58 8.94
N PHE A 86 11.08 8.97 8.61
CA PHE A 86 11.31 10.02 7.62
C PHE A 86 10.68 9.70 6.26
N LEU A 87 10.88 8.49 5.74
CA LEU A 87 10.33 8.05 4.45
C LEU A 87 8.80 8.05 4.46
N PHE A 88 8.17 7.51 5.51
CA PHE A 88 6.71 7.45 5.61
C PHE A 88 6.09 8.82 5.87
N ASN A 89 6.69 9.66 6.70
CA ASN A 89 6.23 11.02 6.94
C ASN A 89 6.21 11.84 5.66
N LYS A 90 7.26 11.69 4.82
CA LYS A 90 7.29 12.30 3.49
C LYS A 90 6.26 11.69 2.55
N ARG A 91 6.16 10.35 2.51
CA ARG A 91 5.28 9.65 1.56
C ARG A 91 3.79 9.92 1.78
N PHE A 92 3.38 10.08 3.04
CA PHE A 92 1.99 10.25 3.44
C PHE A 92 1.63 11.70 3.84
N GLY A 93 2.50 12.67 3.52
CA GLY A 93 2.19 14.08 3.71
C GLY A 93 2.14 14.54 5.17
N ILE A 94 2.72 13.79 6.10
CA ILE A 94 2.71 14.15 7.53
C ILE A 94 3.44 15.48 7.76
N PHE A 95 4.47 15.77 6.98
CA PHE A 95 5.16 17.07 7.03
C PHE A 95 4.33 18.25 6.49
N ASP A 96 3.25 17.98 5.76
CA ASP A 96 2.37 18.99 5.19
C ASP A 96 1.08 19.17 5.99
N LEU A 97 0.83 18.26 6.95
CA LEU A 97 -0.28 18.36 7.89
C LEU A 97 -0.15 19.62 8.74
N GLY A 98 -1.22 20.42 8.81
CA GLY A 98 -1.25 21.65 9.60
C GLY A 98 -0.56 22.86 8.96
N LYS A 99 0.07 22.72 7.80
CA LYS A 99 0.48 23.88 7.00
C LYS A 99 -0.77 24.55 6.43
N LYS A 100 -0.94 25.85 6.68
CA LYS A 100 -1.97 26.64 5.97
C LYS A 100 -1.62 26.66 4.49
N THR A 101 -2.56 26.23 3.65
CA THR A 101 -2.51 26.47 2.20
C THR A 101 -2.40 27.99 2.01
N LYS A 102 -1.32 28.45 1.38
CA LYS A 102 -1.15 29.87 1.04
C LYS A 102 -2.15 30.28 -0.04
#